data_AF-A0A7C2W752-F1
#
_entry.id   AF-A0A7C2W752-F1
#
_cell.length_a   1.000
_cell.length_b   1.000
_cell.length_c   1.000
_cell.angle_alpha   90.00
_cell.angle_beta   90.00
_cell.angle_gamma   90.00
#
_symmetry.space_group_name_H-M   'P 1'
#
loop_
_entity.id
_entity.type
_entity.pdbx_description
1 polymer ?
#
loop_
_entity_poly.entity_id
_entity_poly.type
_entity_poly.pdbx_seq_one_letter_code
_entity_poly.pdbx_strand_id
1 'polypeptide(L)'
;EGAGEGGAGLSPDFMPRWIAITLAFLSGLLFFVAKPAEERVKLFPRRALVTMALFVLYIVLTPLIGYLPSSVLVMAVYLLHFGVRKPVTVAVLSVAFPLILYLFFAKVMLVVLPRGSLFQ
;
A
#
# COMPACT_ATOMS: atom_id res chain seq x y z
N GLU A 1 21.99 4.55 37.75
CA GLU A 1 22.18 5.99 37.47
C GLU A 1 21.82 6.28 36.02
N GLY A 2 21.13 7.39 35.78
CA GLY A 2 20.59 7.80 34.48
C GLY A 2 19.52 8.85 34.72
N ALA A 3 19.98 10.07 34.98
CA ALA A 3 19.28 11.20 35.56
C ALA A 3 18.16 11.79 34.70
N GLY A 4 17.17 12.40 35.37
CA GLY A 4 16.11 13.18 34.73
C GLY A 4 15.12 13.80 35.71
N GLU A 5 15.57 14.27 36.88
CA GLU A 5 14.80 15.25 37.67
C GLU A 5 14.88 16.61 36.97
N GLY A 6 13.71 17.18 36.65
CA GLY A 6 13.54 18.62 36.38
C GLY A 6 13.80 19.10 34.94
N GLY A 7 12.72 19.24 34.15
CA GLY A 7 12.72 20.13 32.98
C GLY A 7 11.83 19.65 31.84
N ALA A 8 10.63 20.24 31.72
CA ALA A 8 9.86 20.35 30.47
C ALA A 8 9.80 19.12 29.53
N GLY A 9 9.64 17.90 30.09
CA GLY A 9 9.48 16.67 29.32
C GLY A 9 8.10 16.08 29.55
N LEU A 10 7.35 15.81 28.48
CA LEU A 10 6.09 15.07 28.56
C LEU A 10 6.38 13.68 29.16
N SER A 11 5.61 13.27 30.18
CA SER A 11 5.77 11.93 30.77
C SER A 11 5.61 10.87 29.67
N PRO A 12 6.33 9.73 29.71
CA PRO A 12 6.21 8.67 28.70
C PRO A 12 4.77 8.19 28.50
N ASP A 13 3.93 8.33 29.54
CA ASP A 13 2.52 7.98 29.54
C ASP A 13 1.59 9.10 29.01
N PHE A 14 2.09 10.31 28.80
CA PHE A 14 1.32 11.45 28.31
C PHE A 14 0.71 11.15 26.93
N MET A 15 1.54 10.72 25.97
CA MET A 15 1.11 10.50 24.59
C MET A 15 0.12 9.32 24.47
N PRO A 16 0.36 8.14 25.09
CA PRO A 16 -0.63 7.06 25.12
C PRO A 16 -1.96 7.46 25.78
N ARG A 17 -1.91 8.22 26.89
CA ARG A 17 -3.10 8.63 27.64
C ARG A 17 -3.98 9.60 26.86
N TRP A 18 -3.37 10.57 26.17
CA TRP A 18 -4.13 11.47 25.30
C TRP A 18 -4.77 10.75 24.12
N ILE A 19 -4.04 9.85 23.45
CA ILE A 19 -4.61 9.02 22.36
C ILE A 19 -5.80 8.22 22.88
N ALA A 20 -5.68 7.58 24.05
CA ALA A 20 -6.76 6.79 24.65
C ALA A 20 -8.00 7.65 24.97
N ILE A 21 -7.80 8.85 25.54
CA ILE A 21 -8.90 9.79 25.83
C ILE A 21 -9.58 10.25 24.54
N THR A 22 -8.81 10.62 23.52
CA THR A 22 -9.36 11.05 22.23
C THR A 22 -10.14 9.91 21.55
N LEU A 23 -9.62 8.68 21.57
CA LEU A 23 -10.32 7.51 21.02
C LEU A 23 -11.61 7.22 21.78
N ALA A 24 -11.58 7.25 23.11
CA ALA A 24 -12.76 7.01 23.94
C ALA A 24 -13.84 8.08 23.68
N PHE A 25 -13.44 9.35 23.57
CA PHE A 25 -14.34 10.44 23.24
C PHE A 25 -14.95 10.29 21.83
N LEU A 26 -14.12 10.02 20.81
CA LEU A 26 -14.58 9.78 19.44
C LEU A 26 -15.50 8.57 19.35
N SER A 27 -15.21 7.49 20.08
CA SER A 27 -16.05 6.30 20.14
C SER A 27 -17.41 6.60 20.75
N GLY A 28 -17.46 7.38 21.83
CA GLY A 28 -18.71 7.80 22.45
C GLY A 28 -19.52 8.69 21.50
N LEU A 29 -18.88 9.69 20.89
CA LEU A 29 -19.52 10.57 19.91
C LEU A 29 -20.07 9.78 18.71
N LEU A 30 -19.32 8.81 18.20
CA LEU A 30 -19.76 7.93 17.12
C LEU A 30 -21.01 7.15 17.54
N PHE A 31 -21.11 6.69 18.79
CA PHE A 31 -22.28 5.95 19.26
C PHE A 31 -23.56 6.80 19.25
N PHE A 32 -23.45 8.11 19.55
CA PHE A 32 -24.59 9.04 19.51
C PHE A 32 -24.93 9.53 18.09
N VAL A 33 -23.94 9.59 17.20
CA VAL A 33 -24.11 10.05 15.81
C VAL A 33 -24.41 8.88 14.86
N ALA A 34 -24.07 7.65 15.23
CA ALA A 34 -24.23 6.47 14.40
C ALA A 34 -25.71 6.21 14.13
N LYS A 35 -26.11 6.50 12.89
CA LYS A 35 -27.30 5.92 12.30
C LYS A 35 -27.03 4.43 12.07
N PRO A 36 -28.02 3.53 12.27
CA PRO A 36 -27.87 2.13 11.92
C PRO A 36 -27.75 2.00 10.40
N ALA A 37 -26.54 2.15 9.89
CA ALA A 37 -26.16 1.79 8.54
C ALA A 37 -25.64 0.36 8.60
N GLU A 38 -26.55 -0.61 8.49
CA GLU A 38 -26.18 -1.98 8.13
C GLU A 38 -25.75 -2.01 6.65
N GLU A 39 -24.64 -1.37 6.32
CA GLU A 39 -23.92 -1.74 5.10
C GLU A 39 -23.24 -3.08 5.38
N ARG A 40 -23.87 -4.17 4.93
CA ARG A 40 -23.20 -5.47 4.82
C ARG A 40 -22.12 -5.35 3.75
N VAL A 41 -20.94 -4.86 4.16
CA VAL A 41 -19.74 -4.87 3.32
C VAL A 41 -19.45 -6.33 3.01
N LYS A 42 -19.64 -6.71 1.75
CA LYS A 42 -19.24 -8.05 1.28
C LYS A 42 -17.73 -8.14 1.51
N LEU A 43 -17.30 -9.03 2.42
CA LEU A 43 -15.88 -9.21 2.77
C LEU A 43 -15.01 -9.61 1.57
N PHE A 44 -15.62 -10.27 0.58
CA PHE A 44 -14.96 -10.69 -0.66
C PHE A 44 -15.75 -10.21 -1.89
N PRO A 45 -15.70 -8.92 -2.24
CA PRO A 45 -16.23 -8.50 -3.51
C PRO A 45 -15.38 -9.14 -4.62
N ARG A 46 -16.02 -9.58 -5.71
CA ARG A 46 -15.33 -10.20 -6.86
C ARG A 46 -14.10 -9.40 -7.32
N ARG A 47 -14.17 -8.07 -7.24
CA ARG A 47 -13.04 -7.17 -7.56
C ARG A 47 -11.83 -7.39 -6.67
N ALA A 48 -12.01 -7.59 -5.36
CA ALA A 48 -10.91 -7.84 -4.43
C ALA A 48 -10.26 -9.20 -4.68
N LEU A 49 -11.05 -10.24 -4.99
CA LEU A 49 -10.52 -11.56 -5.36
C LEU A 49 -9.68 -11.49 -6.64
N VAL A 50 -10.12 -10.74 -7.64
CA VAL A 50 -9.33 -10.51 -8.87
C VAL A 50 -8.05 -9.74 -8.56
N THR A 51 -8.11 -8.70 -7.72
CA THR A 51 -6.91 -7.97 -7.29
C THR A 51 -5.92 -8.90 -6.58
N MET A 52 -6.39 -9.74 -5.66
CA MET A 52 -5.56 -10.72 -4.96
C MET A 52 -4.90 -11.69 -5.95
N ALA A 53 -5.67 -12.20 -6.93
CA ALA A 53 -5.15 -13.10 -7.95
C ALA A 53 -4.07 -12.43 -8.82
N LEU A 54 -4.26 -11.17 -9.22
CA LEU A 54 -3.25 -10.40 -9.96
C LEU A 54 -1.99 -10.16 -9.14
N PHE A 55 -2.10 -9.96 -7.83
CA PHE A 55 -0.96 -9.84 -6.95
C PHE A 55 -0.16 -11.14 -6.83
N VAL A 56 -0.85 -12.28 -6.69
CA VAL A 56 -0.19 -13.60 -6.70
C VAL A 56 0.50 -13.83 -8.05
N LEU A 57 -0.17 -13.51 -9.15
CA LEU A 57 0.39 -13.60 -10.50
C LEU A 57 1.67 -12.75 -10.65
N TYR A 58 1.70 -11.55 -10.08
CA TYR A 58 2.90 -10.71 -10.04
C TYR A 58 4.07 -11.41 -9.35
N ILE A 59 3.85 -11.94 -8.14
CA ILE A 59 4.89 -12.65 -7.37
C ILE A 59 5.46 -13.83 -8.16
N VAL A 60 4.60 -14.57 -8.86
CA VAL A 60 5.02 -15.70 -9.70
C VAL A 60 5.78 -15.21 -10.94
N LEU A 61 5.33 -14.15 -11.61
CA LEU A 61 5.98 -13.61 -12.81
C LEU A 61 7.36 -12.98 -12.53
N THR A 62 7.53 -12.32 -11.38
CA THR A 62 8.75 -11.58 -11.04
C THR A 62 10.04 -12.41 -11.17
N PRO A 63 10.15 -13.65 -10.65
CA PRO A 63 11.35 -14.48 -10.84
C PRO A 63 11.52 -15.01 -12.28
N LEU A 64 10.44 -15.13 -13.06
CA LEU A 64 10.52 -15.61 -14.45
C LEU A 64 11.06 -14.53 -15.39
N ILE A 65 10.35 -13.41 -15.48
CA ILE A 65 10.64 -12.35 -16.46
C ILE A 65 11.37 -11.14 -15.86
N GLY A 66 11.48 -11.07 -14.53
CA GLY A 66 12.13 -9.97 -13.81
C GLY A 66 11.14 -8.93 -13.29
N TYR A 67 11.61 -8.09 -12.38
CA TYR A 67 10.80 -7.06 -11.72
C TYR A 67 10.17 -6.07 -12.71
N LEU A 68 10.93 -5.53 -13.65
CA LEU A 68 10.47 -4.45 -14.50
C LEU A 68 9.33 -4.89 -15.45
N PRO A 69 9.49 -5.93 -16.30
CA PRO A 69 8.42 -6.34 -17.20
C PRO A 69 7.20 -6.92 -16.48
N SER A 70 7.40 -7.62 -15.34
CA SER A 70 6.27 -8.09 -14.52
C SER A 70 5.47 -6.93 -13.93
N SER A 71 6.16 -5.90 -13.42
CA SER A 71 5.51 -4.70 -12.87
C SER A 71 4.76 -3.92 -13.94
N VAL A 72 5.34 -3.74 -15.14
CA VAL A 72 4.67 -3.05 -16.25
C VAL A 72 3.38 -3.77 -16.66
N LEU A 73 3.47 -5.09 -16.85
CA LEU A 73 2.32 -5.91 -17.26
C LEU A 73 1.21 -5.88 -16.20
N VAL A 74 1.55 -6.14 -14.95
CA VAL A 74 0.56 -6.18 -13.86
C VAL A 74 -0.04 -4.80 -13.59
N MET A 75 0.76 -3.73 -13.67
CA MET A 75 0.26 -2.37 -13.53
C MET A 75 -0.73 -2.01 -14.64
N ALA A 76 -0.45 -2.39 -15.90
CA ALA A 76 -1.39 -2.18 -17.00
C ALA A 76 -2.72 -2.90 -16.75
N VAL A 77 -2.68 -4.16 -16.32
CA VAL A 77 -3.88 -4.94 -16.00
C VAL A 77 -4.64 -4.34 -14.81
N TYR A 78 -3.95 -3.84 -13.78
CA TYR A 78 -4.58 -3.15 -12.67
C TYR A 78 -5.31 -1.88 -13.10
N LEU A 79 -4.66 -1.03 -13.90
CA LEU A 79 -5.28 0.21 -14.38
C LEU A 79 -6.56 -0.09 -15.15
N LEU A 80 -6.56 -1.11 -16.00
CA LEU A 80 -7.74 -1.56 -16.73
C LEU A 80 -8.81 -2.15 -15.79
N HIS A 81 -8.42 -2.96 -14.80
CA HIS A 81 -9.31 -3.57 -13.80
C HIS A 81 -10.02 -2.51 -12.94
N PHE A 82 -9.32 -1.43 -12.58
CA PHE A 82 -9.89 -0.29 -11.85
C PHE A 82 -10.64 0.71 -12.74
N GLY A 83 -10.70 0.45 -14.05
CA GLY A 83 -11.57 1.20 -14.97
C GLY A 83 -10.91 2.39 -15.67
N VAL A 84 -9.58 2.49 -15.67
CA VAL A 84 -8.87 3.49 -16.47
C VAL A 84 -9.01 3.12 -17.96
N ARG A 85 -9.77 3.92 -18.72
CA ARG A 85 -10.06 3.65 -20.15
C ARG A 85 -9.21 4.43 -21.14
N LYS A 86 -8.42 5.40 -20.67
CA LYS A 86 -7.57 6.23 -21.53
C LYS A 86 -6.29 5.45 -21.90
N PRO A 87 -6.10 4.99 -23.15
CA PRO A 87 -5.01 4.09 -23.50
C PRO A 87 -3.64 4.76 -23.31
N VAL A 88 -3.52 6.06 -23.61
CA VAL A 88 -2.31 6.85 -23.37
C VAL A 88 -1.96 6.87 -21.88
N THR A 89 -2.94 7.12 -21.01
CA THR A 89 -2.73 7.10 -19.56
C THR A 89 -2.29 5.73 -19.08
N VAL A 90 -2.93 4.65 -19.56
CA VAL A 90 -2.54 3.28 -19.20
C VAL A 90 -1.10 2.98 -19.63
N ALA A 91 -0.73 3.28 -20.87
CA ALA A 91 0.61 3.04 -21.38
C ALA A 91 1.68 3.85 -20.63
N VAL A 92 1.43 5.14 -20.40
CA VAL A 92 2.38 6.00 -19.69
C VAL A 92 2.54 5.58 -18.24
N LEU A 93 1.45 5.38 -17.48
CA LEU A 93 1.55 5.05 -16.06
C LEU A 93 2.12 3.65 -15.84
N SER A 94 1.73 2.67 -16.66
CA SER A 94 2.23 1.29 -16.54
C SER A 94 3.73 1.19 -16.81
N VAL A 95 4.31 2.08 -17.61
CA VAL A 95 5.76 2.09 -17.88
C VAL A 95 6.50 3.03 -16.94
N ALA A 96 6.07 4.29 -16.85
CA ALA A 96 6.79 5.33 -16.13
C ALA A 96 6.87 5.03 -14.63
N PHE A 97 5.79 4.57 -14.01
CA PHE A 97 5.77 4.35 -12.57
C PHE A 97 6.70 3.19 -12.13
N PRO A 98 6.62 1.98 -12.72
CA PRO A 98 7.59 0.93 -12.44
C PRO A 98 9.03 1.31 -12.77
N LEU A 99 9.26 2.09 -13.82
CA LEU A 99 10.60 2.55 -14.21
C LEU A 99 11.18 3.50 -13.17
N ILE A 100 10.40 4.49 -12.71
CA ILE A 100 10.83 5.43 -11.66
C ILE A 100 11.16 4.66 -10.39
N LEU A 101 10.31 3.70 -9.97
CA LEU A 101 10.58 2.87 -8.80
C LEU A 101 11.82 1.99 -9.00
N TYR A 102 11.99 1.40 -10.18
CA TYR A 102 13.19 0.62 -10.50
C TYR A 102 14.46 1.47 -10.34
N LEU A 103 14.47 2.68 -10.92
CA LEU A 103 15.60 3.59 -10.82
C LEU A 103 15.85 4.05 -9.38
N PHE A 104 14.78 4.35 -8.64
CA PHE A 104 14.89 4.71 -7.24
C PHE A 104 15.54 3.59 -6.42
N PHE A 105 15.04 2.35 -6.54
CA PHE A 105 15.62 1.23 -5.80
C PHE A 105 17.03 0.87 -6.27
N ALA A 106 17.28 0.88 -7.58
CA ALA A 106 18.57 0.47 -8.13
C ALA A 106 19.67 1.53 -7.96
N LYS A 107 19.34 2.83 -8.03
CA LYS A 107 20.32 3.92 -8.00
C LYS A 107 20.38 4.66 -6.68
N VAL A 108 19.25 4.83 -6.00
CA VAL A 108 19.20 5.57 -4.72
C VAL A 108 19.39 4.60 -3.56
N MET A 109 18.67 3.47 -3.57
CA MET A 109 18.75 2.49 -2.48
C MET A 109 19.78 1.37 -2.71
N LEU A 110 20.38 1.28 -3.90
CA LEU A 110 21.33 0.24 -4.30
C LEU A 110 20.83 -1.19 -4.05
N VAL A 111 19.51 -1.40 -4.13
CA VAL A 111 18.86 -2.70 -3.94
C VAL A 111 18.91 -3.48 -5.25
N VAL A 112 19.30 -4.76 -5.17
CA VAL A 112 19.28 -5.67 -6.32
C VAL A 112 17.85 -6.16 -6.52
N LEU A 113 17.23 -5.77 -7.63
CA LEU A 113 15.90 -6.28 -8.01
C LEU A 113 16.04 -7.57 -8.83
N PRO A 114 15.04 -8.48 -8.76
CA PRO A 114 15.03 -9.70 -9.54
C PRO A 114 15.21 -9.42 -11.04
N ARG A 115 16.31 -9.92 -11.59
CA ARG A 115 16.53 -10.03 -13.03
C ARG A 115 15.95 -11.38 -13.43
N GLY A 116 15.06 -11.40 -14.41
CA GLY A 116 14.32 -12.60 -14.78
C GLY A 116 15.26 -13.73 -15.16
N SER A 117 14.95 -14.94 -14.70
CA SER A 117 15.67 -16.17 -15.07
C SER A 117 15.62 -16.46 -16.58
N LEU A 118 14.65 -15.90 -17.31
CA LEU A 118 14.55 -16.02 -18.78
C LEU A 118 15.62 -15.26 -19.57
N PHE A 119 16.32 -14.29 -18.97
CA PHE A 119 17.33 -13.47 -19.63
C PHE A 119 18.72 -13.61 -18.98
N GLN A 120 18.93 -14.67 -18.20
CA GLN A 120 20.24 -15.04 -17.66
C GLN A 120 21.04 -15.91 -18.64
#